data_AF-A0A1A8EH34-F1
#
_entry.id   AF-A0A1A8EH34-F1
#
_cell.length_a   1.000
_cell.length_b   1.000
_cell.length_c   1.000
_cell.angle_alpha   90.00
_cell.angle_beta   90.00
_cell.angle_gamma   90.00
#
_symmetry.space_group_name_H-M   'P 1'
#
loop_
_entity.id
_entity.type
_entity.pdbx_description
1 polymer ?
#
loop_
_entity_poly.entity_id
_entity_poly.type
_entity_poly.pdbx_seq_one_letter_code
_entity_poly.pdbx_strand_id
1 'polypeptide(L)'
;LYNDQPPDKYNAPSSFGHSKGVVMLDRQTGLWLSHSTPKFPEYRSKHFWPQSGNTNAQTFICVSFPYNQFRIIGLQLMYIHAYSFDSELPKTFPEELRCVAQRSCLPRREPWSSVKMLTSTMGRHFTSFAKYGRFKDDLYSGLIVDHMPQDLYVKGWGKMRSPLLSNCTLPHHVYNIKEVRFRREGAFSDTQDHSKWCVTSDDSWACIADMNREESQMTRAGGAICTDDSAVGKAFGALISKFDECKRSHSTAHQREL
;
A
#
# COMPACT_ATOMS: atom_id res chain seq x y z
N LEU A 1 11.34 -10.66 7.23
CA LEU A 1 10.85 -9.34 7.67
C LEU A 1 11.36 -8.28 6.71
N TYR A 2 10.51 -7.36 6.26
CA TYR A 2 10.94 -6.25 5.41
C TYR A 2 10.38 -4.92 5.92
N ASN A 3 11.17 -3.85 5.85
CA ASN A 3 10.77 -2.52 6.32
C ASN A 3 11.77 -1.48 5.77
N ASP A 4 11.27 -0.39 5.18
CA ASP A 4 12.11 0.74 4.74
C ASP A 4 12.51 1.70 5.87
N GLN A 5 11.94 1.49 7.06
CA GLN A 5 12.36 2.11 8.31
C GLN A 5 12.51 0.99 9.36
N PRO A 6 13.51 0.11 9.20
CA PRO A 6 13.66 -1.07 10.06
C PRO A 6 14.06 -0.67 11.49
N PRO A 7 14.07 -1.63 12.44
CA PRO A 7 14.61 -1.42 13.79
C PRO A 7 16.04 -0.84 13.76
N ASP A 8 16.40 -0.06 14.78
CA ASP A 8 17.57 0.85 14.77
C ASP A 8 18.94 0.22 14.45
N LYS A 9 19.07 -1.10 14.59
CA LYS A 9 20.27 -1.85 14.19
C LYS A 9 20.49 -1.87 12.66
N TYR A 10 19.45 -1.62 11.88
CA TYR A 10 19.45 -1.73 10.43
C TYR A 10 19.21 -0.35 9.79
N ASN A 11 19.70 -0.18 8.57
CA ASN A 11 19.48 1.02 7.78
C ASN A 11 19.11 0.64 6.34
N ALA A 12 17.90 1.00 5.93
CA ALA A 12 17.41 0.77 4.58
C ALA A 12 17.76 1.95 3.66
N PRO A 13 18.50 1.75 2.57
CA PRO A 13 18.74 2.79 1.59
C PRO A 13 17.44 3.31 0.97
N SER A 14 17.38 4.60 0.65
CA SER A 14 16.20 5.23 0.04
C SER A 14 15.85 4.69 -1.36
N SER A 15 16.76 3.94 -1.98
CA SER A 15 16.52 3.21 -3.24
C SER A 15 15.58 2.02 -3.09
N PHE A 16 15.36 1.51 -1.87
CA PHE A 16 14.36 0.47 -1.59
C PHE A 16 12.95 1.08 -1.52
N GLY A 17 11.95 0.23 -1.79
CA GLY A 17 10.56 0.68 -1.82
C GLY A 17 10.02 1.10 -0.47
N HIS A 18 8.95 1.89 -0.47
CA HIS A 18 8.29 2.41 0.74
C HIS A 18 7.41 1.36 1.43
N SER A 19 7.91 0.14 1.60
CA SER A 19 7.11 -1.03 1.98
C SER A 19 7.56 -1.61 3.32
N LYS A 20 6.60 -2.17 4.07
CA LYS A 20 6.85 -2.83 5.35
C LYS A 20 5.95 -4.04 5.52
N GLY A 21 6.48 -5.10 6.12
CA GLY A 21 5.71 -6.31 6.32
C GLY A 21 6.48 -7.55 6.75
N VAL A 22 5.73 -8.64 6.81
CA VAL A 22 6.19 -9.94 7.29
C VAL A 22 5.71 -11.01 6.32
N VAL A 23 6.63 -11.89 5.93
CA VAL A 23 6.31 -13.13 5.23
C VAL A 23 6.80 -14.28 6.09
N MET A 24 5.90 -15.19 6.42
CA MET A 24 6.20 -16.43 7.16
C MET A 24 5.47 -17.57 6.49
N LEU A 25 6.12 -18.72 6.34
CA LEU A 25 5.57 -19.85 5.62
C LEU A 25 6.24 -21.16 6.03
N ASP A 26 5.49 -22.24 5.90
CA ASP A 26 5.99 -23.62 5.89
C ASP A 26 5.71 -24.26 4.52
N ARG A 27 5.75 -25.59 4.43
CA ARG A 27 5.52 -26.32 3.17
C ARG A 27 4.05 -26.49 2.79
N GLN A 28 3.13 -26.07 3.64
CA GLN A 28 1.69 -26.19 3.44
C GLN A 28 1.05 -24.81 3.22
N THR A 29 1.33 -23.87 4.12
CA THR A 29 0.71 -22.55 4.14
C THR A 29 1.70 -21.48 4.60
N GLY A 30 1.26 -20.23 4.57
CA GLY A 30 1.95 -19.15 5.24
C GLY A 30 1.06 -17.93 5.34
N LEU A 31 1.64 -16.82 5.80
CA LEU A 31 1.00 -15.52 5.83
C LEU A 31 1.87 -14.46 5.18
N TRP A 32 1.21 -13.48 4.59
CA TRP A 32 1.79 -12.21 4.20
C TRP A 32 1.05 -11.09 4.95
N LEU A 33 1.81 -10.35 5.76
CA LEU A 33 1.40 -9.15 6.47
C LEU A 33 2.00 -7.94 5.77
N SER A 34 1.18 -6.98 5.35
CA SER A 34 1.63 -5.65 4.91
C SER A 34 1.11 -4.58 5.87
N HIS A 35 1.92 -3.56 6.16
CA HIS A 35 1.56 -2.52 7.12
C HIS A 35 2.31 -1.19 6.92
N SER A 36 1.86 -0.15 7.62
CA SER A 36 2.48 1.20 7.57
C SER A 36 3.44 1.53 8.73
N THR A 37 3.49 0.70 9.78
CA THR A 37 4.21 0.96 11.03
C THR A 37 5.75 0.95 10.91
N PRO A 38 6.44 2.08 11.13
CA PRO A 38 7.90 2.15 11.19
C PRO A 38 8.47 1.32 12.35
N LYS A 39 9.73 0.91 12.24
CA LYS A 39 10.50 0.14 13.23
C LYS A 39 9.85 -1.17 13.69
N PHE A 40 8.80 -1.61 13.01
CA PHE A 40 8.11 -2.84 13.32
C PHE A 40 8.85 -4.06 12.74
N PRO A 41 8.85 -5.20 13.46
CA PRO A 41 8.38 -5.34 14.84
C PRO A 41 9.40 -4.78 15.84
N GLU A 42 9.00 -4.63 17.11
CA GLU A 42 9.98 -4.43 18.17
C GLU A 42 10.92 -5.65 18.22
N TYR A 43 12.19 -5.40 17.89
CA TYR A 43 13.06 -6.45 17.35
C TYR A 43 13.65 -7.33 18.44
N ARG A 44 13.53 -8.66 18.28
CA ARG A 44 14.00 -9.67 19.25
C ARG A 44 13.50 -9.39 20.68
N SER A 45 12.29 -8.87 20.79
CA SER A 45 11.61 -8.61 22.06
C SER A 45 10.38 -9.50 22.19
N LYS A 46 10.00 -9.80 23.45
CA LYS A 46 8.71 -10.42 23.75
C LYS A 46 7.55 -9.44 23.58
N HIS A 47 7.82 -8.14 23.70
CA HIS A 47 6.88 -7.10 23.33
C HIS A 47 7.03 -6.88 21.83
N PHE A 48 6.02 -7.24 21.06
CA PHE A 48 6.08 -7.21 19.60
C PHE A 48 5.84 -5.82 19.00
N TRP A 49 5.11 -4.97 19.73
CA TRP A 49 4.68 -3.66 19.26
C TRP A 49 5.73 -2.57 19.54
N PRO A 50 6.22 -1.84 18.52
CA PRO A 50 7.20 -0.79 18.70
C PRO A 50 6.54 0.50 19.21
N GLN A 51 7.23 1.23 20.09
CA GLN A 51 6.73 2.50 20.62
C GLN A 51 6.40 3.52 19.52
N SER A 52 7.13 3.49 18.40
CA SER A 52 6.89 4.38 17.25
C SER A 52 5.53 4.17 16.57
N GLY A 53 4.89 3.01 16.79
CA GLY A 53 3.54 2.74 16.30
C GLY A 53 2.45 3.48 17.07
N ASN A 54 2.72 3.99 18.27
CA ASN A 54 1.72 4.66 19.12
C ASN A 54 1.41 6.11 18.69
N THR A 55 2.30 6.73 17.92
CA THR A 55 2.20 8.17 17.61
C THR A 55 1.14 8.50 16.56
N ASN A 56 0.92 7.60 15.61
CA ASN A 56 0.01 7.83 14.48
C ASN A 56 -0.79 6.57 14.20
N ALA A 57 -2.02 6.74 13.70
CA ALA A 57 -2.79 5.61 13.20
C ALA A 57 -2.04 4.87 12.08
N GLN A 58 -2.21 3.55 12.05
CA GLN A 58 -1.55 2.63 11.12
C GLN A 58 -2.58 1.67 10.55
N THR A 59 -2.30 1.13 9.37
CA THR A 59 -3.06 0.01 8.80
C THR A 59 -2.21 -1.24 8.72
N PHE A 60 -2.86 -2.38 8.87
CA PHE A 60 -2.30 -3.71 8.69
C PHE A 60 -3.29 -4.54 7.87
N ILE A 61 -2.77 -5.37 6.97
CA ILE A 61 -3.50 -6.46 6.35
C ILE A 61 -2.69 -7.74 6.50
N CYS A 62 -3.32 -8.80 7.00
CA CYS A 62 -2.71 -10.12 7.17
C CYS A 62 -3.55 -11.14 6.44
N VAL A 63 -2.96 -11.86 5.48
CA VAL A 63 -3.68 -12.88 4.71
C VAL A 63 -2.88 -14.18 4.74
N SER A 64 -3.58 -15.28 5.08
CA SER A 64 -3.04 -16.63 4.97
C SER A 64 -3.22 -17.17 3.55
N PHE A 65 -2.14 -17.68 2.99
CA PHE A 65 -2.10 -18.23 1.63
C PHE A 65 -1.61 -19.69 1.63
N PRO A 66 -2.12 -20.53 0.71
CA PRO A 66 -1.51 -21.83 0.46
C PRO A 66 -0.10 -21.65 -0.12
N TYR A 67 0.78 -22.62 0.12
CA TYR A 67 2.20 -22.57 -0.26
C TYR A 67 2.44 -22.19 -1.73
N ASN A 68 1.57 -22.64 -2.65
CA ASN A 68 1.71 -22.38 -4.08
C ASN A 68 1.60 -20.88 -4.47
N GLN A 69 1.05 -20.02 -3.61
CA GLN A 69 0.96 -18.57 -3.83
C GLN A 69 2.29 -17.86 -3.57
N PHE A 70 3.20 -18.46 -2.79
CA PHE A 70 4.40 -17.77 -2.31
C PHE A 70 5.45 -17.48 -3.39
N ARG A 71 5.38 -18.19 -4.53
CA ARG A 71 6.12 -17.82 -5.73
C ARG A 71 5.67 -16.45 -6.27
N ILE A 72 4.36 -16.23 -6.34
CA ILE A 72 3.76 -14.98 -6.82
C ILE A 72 4.00 -13.86 -5.80
N ILE A 73 3.88 -14.14 -4.51
CA ILE A 73 4.19 -13.16 -3.45
C ILE A 73 5.66 -12.74 -3.53
N GLY A 74 6.60 -13.67 -3.72
CA GLY A 74 8.02 -13.32 -3.93
C GLY A 74 8.23 -12.41 -5.14
N LEU A 75 7.51 -12.65 -6.24
CA LEU A 75 7.53 -11.76 -7.40
C LEU A 75 7.01 -10.35 -7.05
N GLN A 76 5.90 -10.23 -6.34
CA GLN A 76 5.35 -8.92 -5.92
C GLN A 76 6.35 -8.19 -5.00
N LEU A 77 6.95 -8.90 -4.04
CA LEU A 77 7.97 -8.35 -3.15
C LEU A 77 9.22 -7.85 -3.89
N MET A 78 9.63 -8.54 -4.96
CA MET A 78 10.70 -8.09 -5.85
C MET A 78 10.32 -6.79 -6.57
N TYR A 79 9.08 -6.67 -7.06
CA TYR A 79 8.59 -5.46 -7.74
C TYR A 79 8.51 -4.25 -6.82
N ILE A 80 8.03 -4.43 -5.59
CA ILE A 80 8.02 -3.35 -4.59
C ILE A 80 9.42 -3.07 -4.01
N HIS A 81 10.46 -3.77 -4.48
CA HIS A 81 11.85 -3.64 -4.04
C HIS A 81 11.96 -3.63 -2.51
N ALA A 82 11.38 -4.65 -1.87
CA ALA A 82 11.28 -4.74 -0.42
C ALA A 82 12.67 -4.84 0.25
N TYR A 83 12.92 -4.03 1.26
CA TYR A 83 14.15 -4.11 2.05
C TYR A 83 14.05 -5.22 3.10
N SER A 84 14.54 -6.41 2.78
CA SER A 84 14.67 -7.51 3.75
C SER A 84 15.80 -7.24 4.74
N PHE A 85 15.45 -7.06 6.02
CA PHE A 85 16.43 -6.79 7.09
C PHE A 85 16.69 -8.01 7.99
N ASP A 86 15.77 -8.97 8.03
CA ASP A 86 15.94 -10.24 8.72
C ASP A 86 15.16 -11.34 8.01
N SER A 87 15.80 -12.49 7.78
CA SER A 87 15.25 -13.57 6.99
C SER A 87 15.91 -14.91 7.29
N GLU A 88 15.11 -15.96 7.35
CA GLU A 88 15.55 -17.34 7.41
C GLU A 88 14.74 -18.17 6.41
N LEU A 89 15.36 -18.50 5.27
CA LEU A 89 14.72 -19.23 4.17
C LEU A 89 15.63 -20.35 3.65
N PRO A 90 15.30 -21.63 3.93
CA PRO A 90 16.01 -22.76 3.36
C PRO A 90 16.00 -22.78 1.82
N LYS A 91 17.00 -23.43 1.21
CA LYS A 91 17.12 -23.54 -0.27
C LYS A 91 15.93 -24.25 -0.95
N THR A 92 15.09 -24.92 -0.18
CA THR A 92 13.91 -25.64 -0.68
C THR A 92 12.68 -24.78 -0.89
N PHE A 93 12.71 -23.50 -0.48
CA PHE A 93 11.63 -22.53 -0.71
C PHE A 93 11.80 -21.80 -2.05
N PRO A 94 10.77 -21.10 -2.56
CA PRO A 94 10.81 -20.45 -3.88
C PRO A 94 12.00 -19.48 -4.02
N GLU A 95 12.64 -19.49 -5.19
CA GLU A 95 13.78 -18.62 -5.47
C GLU A 95 13.40 -17.14 -5.44
N GLU A 96 12.18 -16.80 -5.84
CA GLU A 96 11.65 -15.43 -5.81
C GLU A 96 11.64 -14.85 -4.38
N LEU A 97 11.34 -15.67 -3.37
CA LEU A 97 11.43 -15.24 -1.97
C LEU A 97 12.87 -15.18 -1.48
N ARG A 98 13.69 -16.16 -1.86
CA ARG A 98 15.10 -16.22 -1.47
C ARG A 98 15.90 -15.05 -2.01
N CYS A 99 15.66 -14.64 -3.25
CA CYS A 99 16.36 -13.52 -3.87
C CYS A 99 15.96 -12.18 -3.22
N VAL A 100 14.68 -12.01 -2.86
CA VAL A 100 14.22 -10.84 -2.08
C VAL A 100 14.87 -10.82 -0.70
N ALA A 101 14.90 -11.96 -0.01
CA ALA A 101 15.54 -12.08 1.31
C ALA A 101 17.03 -11.70 1.26
N GLN A 102 17.73 -12.10 0.19
CA GLN A 102 19.13 -11.77 -0.08
C GLN A 102 19.34 -10.38 -0.66
N ARG A 103 18.26 -9.65 -1.02
CA ARG A 103 18.31 -8.35 -1.71
C ARG A 103 19.11 -8.41 -3.01
N SER A 104 19.03 -9.52 -3.73
CA SER A 104 19.86 -9.84 -4.90
C SER A 104 19.11 -9.78 -6.24
N CYS A 105 17.81 -9.47 -6.22
CA CYS A 105 16.97 -9.43 -7.41
C CYS A 105 16.14 -8.14 -7.49
N LEU A 106 15.82 -7.76 -8.73
CA LEU A 106 14.99 -6.61 -9.09
C LEU A 106 14.39 -6.84 -10.49
N PRO A 107 13.27 -6.18 -10.83
CA PRO A 107 12.74 -6.20 -12.20
C PRO A 107 13.78 -5.65 -13.18
N ARG A 108 14.15 -6.43 -14.19
CA ARG A 108 15.20 -6.05 -15.17
C ARG A 108 14.65 -5.43 -16.45
N ARG A 109 13.38 -5.67 -16.75
CA ARG A 109 12.71 -5.26 -17.99
C ARG A 109 11.28 -4.84 -17.68
N GLU A 110 10.68 -4.16 -18.63
CA GLU A 110 9.26 -3.82 -18.60
C GLU A 110 8.36 -5.07 -18.62
N PRO A 111 7.14 -4.98 -18.06
CA PRO A 111 6.56 -3.80 -17.41
C PRO A 111 7.20 -3.48 -16.04
N TRP A 112 7.28 -2.19 -15.69
CA TRP A 112 7.77 -1.72 -14.38
C TRP A 112 6.72 -1.81 -13.27
N SER A 113 5.56 -2.38 -13.56
CA SER A 113 4.50 -2.74 -12.63
C SER A 113 4.12 -4.21 -12.77
N SER A 114 3.47 -4.75 -11.75
CA SER A 114 2.94 -6.11 -11.73
C SER A 114 1.61 -6.12 -10.99
N VAL A 115 0.61 -6.77 -11.57
CA VAL A 115 -0.71 -6.98 -10.96
C VAL A 115 -0.98 -8.48 -10.94
N LYS A 116 -1.26 -9.02 -9.76
CA LYS A 116 -1.46 -10.46 -9.55
C LYS A 116 -2.62 -10.73 -8.60
N MET A 117 -3.53 -11.59 -9.03
CA MET A 117 -4.53 -12.18 -8.15
C MET A 117 -3.91 -13.30 -7.33
N LEU A 118 -4.20 -13.30 -6.04
CA LEU A 118 -3.81 -14.30 -5.06
C LEU A 118 -5.09 -14.91 -4.46
N THR A 119 -5.03 -16.19 -4.10
CA THR A 119 -6.15 -16.87 -3.45
C THR A 119 -5.74 -17.32 -2.06
N SER A 120 -6.43 -16.83 -1.03
CA SER A 120 -6.19 -17.20 0.37
C SER A 120 -6.49 -18.69 0.64
N THR A 121 -6.07 -19.18 1.80
CA THR A 121 -6.38 -20.56 2.25
C THR A 121 -7.88 -20.84 2.34
N MET A 122 -8.70 -19.81 2.53
CA MET A 122 -10.16 -19.88 2.59
C MET A 122 -10.84 -19.62 1.23
N GLY A 123 -10.09 -19.57 0.13
CA GLY A 123 -10.63 -19.37 -1.21
C GLY A 123 -11.01 -17.93 -1.57
N ARG A 124 -10.85 -16.95 -0.66
CA ARG A 124 -11.06 -15.53 -0.98
C ARG A 124 -9.96 -14.99 -1.89
N HIS A 125 -10.34 -14.15 -2.85
CA HIS A 125 -9.42 -13.50 -3.77
C HIS A 125 -8.86 -12.19 -3.19
N PHE A 126 -7.61 -11.93 -3.52
CA PHE A 126 -6.92 -10.68 -3.19
C PHE A 126 -6.13 -10.25 -4.42
N THR A 127 -6.17 -8.98 -4.76
CA THR A 127 -5.35 -8.42 -5.85
C THR A 127 -4.16 -7.70 -5.27
N SER A 128 -2.95 -8.16 -5.63
CA SER A 128 -1.70 -7.48 -5.31
C SER A 128 -1.29 -6.59 -6.48
N PHE A 129 -1.13 -5.31 -6.20
CA PHE A 129 -0.57 -4.31 -7.09
C PHE A 129 0.84 -3.99 -6.64
N ALA A 130 1.80 -3.95 -7.56
CA ALA A 130 3.18 -3.59 -7.27
C ALA A 130 3.76 -2.71 -8.38
N LYS A 131 4.43 -1.62 -8.01
CA LYS A 131 5.22 -0.80 -8.92
C LYS A 131 6.68 -0.77 -8.47
N TYR A 132 7.58 -0.82 -9.44
CA TYR A 132 9.00 -0.57 -9.25
C TYR A 132 9.33 0.91 -9.43
N GLY A 133 10.48 1.39 -8.95
CA GLY A 133 10.85 2.81 -9.02
C GLY A 133 10.94 3.38 -10.45
N ARG A 134 11.10 2.51 -11.46
CA ARG A 134 11.10 2.90 -12.88
C ARG A 134 9.71 3.07 -13.50
N PHE A 135 8.63 2.78 -12.75
CA PHE A 135 7.26 3.02 -13.18
C PHE A 135 6.95 4.51 -13.35
N LYS A 136 7.57 5.37 -12.50
CA LYS A 136 7.55 6.84 -12.60
C LYS A 136 6.16 7.51 -12.53
N ASP A 137 5.15 6.82 -12.03
CA ASP A 137 3.82 7.39 -11.76
C ASP A 137 3.28 6.99 -10.38
N ASP A 138 2.25 7.65 -9.90
CA ASP A 138 1.56 7.36 -8.63
C ASP A 138 0.97 5.94 -8.61
N LEU A 139 1.04 5.25 -7.46
CA LEU A 139 0.49 3.90 -7.31
C LEU A 139 -1.02 3.86 -7.60
N TYR A 140 -1.74 4.89 -7.16
CA TYR A 140 -3.20 4.91 -7.24
C TYR A 140 -3.67 5.36 -8.62
N SER A 141 -3.20 6.54 -9.05
CA SER A 141 -3.63 7.16 -10.31
C SER A 141 -3.05 6.49 -11.55
N GLY A 142 -1.85 5.92 -11.46
CA GLY A 142 -1.18 5.30 -12.60
C GLY A 142 -1.38 3.78 -12.69
N LEU A 143 -1.86 3.11 -11.62
CA LEU A 143 -1.92 1.65 -11.61
C LEU A 143 -3.23 1.09 -11.05
N ILE A 144 -3.62 1.43 -9.82
CA ILE A 144 -4.78 0.82 -9.18
C ILE A 144 -6.07 1.21 -9.90
N VAL A 145 -6.26 2.50 -10.20
CA VAL A 145 -7.51 3.02 -10.78
C VAL A 145 -7.80 2.41 -12.16
N ASP A 146 -6.77 2.09 -12.94
CA ASP A 146 -6.91 1.44 -14.26
C ASP A 146 -7.51 0.03 -14.18
N HIS A 147 -7.52 -0.59 -12.99
CA HIS A 147 -8.05 -1.93 -12.74
C HIS A 147 -9.36 -1.91 -11.95
N MET A 148 -9.92 -0.73 -11.66
CA MET A 148 -11.15 -0.56 -10.90
C MET A 148 -12.15 0.27 -11.72
N PRO A 149 -13.40 -0.20 -11.95
CA PRO A 149 -14.39 0.51 -12.76
C PRO A 149 -15.07 1.67 -12.00
N GLN A 150 -14.41 2.24 -11.00
CA GLN A 150 -14.99 3.18 -10.03
C GLN A 150 -13.98 4.23 -9.62
N ASP A 151 -14.50 5.39 -9.18
CA ASP A 151 -13.71 6.41 -8.51
C ASP A 151 -13.03 5.83 -7.25
N LEU A 152 -11.86 6.37 -6.91
CA LEU A 152 -11.02 5.87 -5.84
C LEU A 152 -10.80 6.95 -4.78
N TYR A 153 -11.12 6.64 -3.53
CA TYR A 153 -10.79 7.49 -2.39
C TYR A 153 -9.53 6.97 -1.71
N VAL A 154 -8.50 7.80 -1.64
CA VAL A 154 -7.16 7.41 -1.18
C VAL A 154 -6.79 8.14 0.10
N LYS A 155 -6.44 7.38 1.13
CA LYS A 155 -5.83 7.88 2.36
C LYS A 155 -4.32 7.73 2.28
N GLY A 156 -3.61 8.80 2.62
CA GLY A 156 -2.17 8.81 2.87
C GLY A 156 -1.84 9.77 4.00
N TRP A 157 -0.57 9.85 4.39
CA TRP A 157 -0.13 10.71 5.50
C TRP A 157 -0.27 12.19 5.15
N GLY A 158 -0.92 12.98 6.00
CA GLY A 158 -1.19 14.40 5.75
C GLY A 158 0.03 15.33 5.81
N LYS A 159 1.17 14.89 6.37
CA LYS A 159 2.39 15.71 6.53
C LYS A 159 3.41 15.51 5.39
N MET A 160 2.92 15.48 4.14
CA MET A 160 3.77 15.41 2.94
C MET A 160 4.40 16.78 2.62
N ARG A 161 5.55 16.77 1.94
CA ARG A 161 6.22 18.01 1.47
C ARG A 161 5.62 18.50 0.15
N SER A 162 5.44 17.60 -0.80
CA SER A 162 4.90 17.88 -2.14
C SER A 162 3.75 16.92 -2.48
N PRO A 163 2.58 17.06 -1.83
CA PRO A 163 1.45 16.16 -2.04
C PRO A 163 0.91 16.28 -3.46
N LEU A 164 0.54 15.14 -4.05
CA LEU A 164 -0.21 15.11 -5.31
C LEU A 164 -1.66 15.55 -5.05
N LEU A 165 -2.25 16.29 -5.98
CA LEU A 165 -3.66 16.69 -5.90
C LEU A 165 -4.59 15.52 -6.27
N SER A 166 -5.88 15.64 -5.91
CA SER A 166 -6.91 14.77 -6.45
C SER A 166 -6.89 14.82 -7.99
N ASN A 167 -7.03 13.67 -8.64
CA ASN A 167 -6.93 13.54 -10.09
C ASN A 167 -8.32 13.30 -10.67
N CYS A 168 -8.84 14.26 -11.43
CA CYS A 168 -10.11 14.13 -12.18
C CYS A 168 -9.93 14.26 -13.69
N THR A 169 -8.74 13.93 -14.20
CA THR A 169 -8.48 13.89 -15.65
C THR A 169 -8.61 12.49 -16.24
N LEU A 170 -8.71 11.48 -15.37
CA LEU A 170 -8.87 10.07 -15.74
C LEU A 170 -10.37 9.70 -15.86
N PRO A 171 -10.71 8.61 -16.57
CA PRO A 171 -12.10 8.13 -16.64
C PRO A 171 -12.75 7.86 -15.28
N HIS A 172 -11.94 7.45 -14.30
CA HIS A 172 -12.31 7.29 -12.91
C HIS A 172 -11.42 8.20 -12.06
N HIS A 173 -12.04 9.00 -11.20
CA HIS A 173 -11.33 10.02 -10.44
C HIS A 173 -10.63 9.42 -9.21
N VAL A 174 -9.54 10.04 -8.79
CA VAL A 174 -8.77 9.64 -7.60
C VAL A 174 -8.72 10.79 -6.59
N TYR A 175 -9.53 10.70 -5.55
CA TYR A 175 -9.67 11.73 -4.52
C TYR A 175 -8.78 11.48 -3.30
N ASN A 176 -8.19 12.54 -2.74
CA ASN A 176 -7.42 12.46 -1.49
C ASN A 176 -8.33 12.61 -0.27
N ILE A 177 -8.37 11.60 0.61
CA ILE A 177 -9.04 11.68 1.91
C ILE A 177 -8.24 12.60 2.84
N LYS A 178 -8.92 13.53 3.52
CA LYS A 178 -8.34 14.51 4.48
C LYS A 178 -8.70 14.26 5.92
N GLU A 179 -9.85 13.64 6.15
CA GLU A 179 -10.32 13.38 7.49
C GLU A 179 -11.03 12.04 7.52
N VAL A 180 -10.68 11.25 8.55
CA VAL A 180 -11.36 10.00 8.86
C VAL A 180 -12.07 10.13 10.21
N ARG A 181 -13.21 9.46 10.36
CA ARG A 181 -14.02 9.51 11.57
C ARG A 181 -14.42 8.11 12.01
N PHE A 182 -14.10 7.81 13.27
CA PHE A 182 -14.56 6.60 13.95
C PHE A 182 -15.78 6.94 14.80
N ARG A 183 -16.78 6.04 14.79
CA ARG A 183 -18.06 6.27 15.51
C ARG A 183 -17.90 6.58 17.00
N ARG A 184 -16.85 6.06 17.64
CA ARG A 184 -16.62 6.18 19.10
C ARG A 184 -15.51 7.15 19.47
N GLU A 185 -14.60 7.46 18.55
CA GLU A 185 -13.35 8.20 18.84
C GLU A 185 -13.35 9.61 18.22
N GLY A 186 -14.42 9.96 17.50
CA GLY A 186 -14.52 11.24 16.81
C GLY A 186 -13.75 11.27 15.49
N ALA A 187 -13.61 12.46 14.91
CA ALA A 187 -12.81 12.67 13.72
C ALA A 187 -11.35 12.95 14.10
N PHE A 188 -10.40 12.43 13.33
CA PHE A 188 -8.99 12.81 13.44
C PHE A 188 -8.38 13.17 12.08
N SER A 189 -7.40 14.07 12.13
CA SER A 189 -6.73 14.60 10.95
C SER A 189 -5.82 13.56 10.32
N ASP A 190 -5.75 13.59 8.99
CA ASP A 190 -4.75 12.87 8.19
C ASP A 190 -3.28 13.09 8.63
N THR A 191 -2.98 14.19 9.33
CA THR A 191 -1.64 14.49 9.86
C THR A 191 -1.23 13.63 11.07
N GLN A 192 -2.20 12.98 11.73
CA GLN A 192 -2.01 12.02 12.83
C GLN A 192 -2.20 10.56 12.36
N ASP A 193 -2.23 10.36 11.05
CA ASP A 193 -2.56 9.07 10.45
C ASP A 193 -1.58 8.71 9.34
N HIS A 194 -0.72 7.74 9.64
CA HIS A 194 0.26 7.18 8.72
C HIS A 194 -0.30 6.04 7.86
N SER A 195 -1.55 5.63 8.10
CA SER A 195 -2.21 4.61 7.31
C SER A 195 -2.30 5.04 5.85
N LYS A 196 -2.25 4.01 5.01
CA LYS A 196 -2.29 4.14 3.56
C LYS A 196 -3.22 3.06 3.07
N TRP A 197 -4.32 3.50 2.47
CA TRP A 197 -5.37 2.63 2.00
C TRP A 197 -6.22 3.37 0.97
N CYS A 198 -6.98 2.63 0.20
CA CYS A 198 -7.98 3.21 -0.69
C CYS A 198 -9.23 2.34 -0.75
N VAL A 199 -10.34 2.96 -1.10
CA VAL A 199 -11.66 2.31 -1.27
C VAL A 199 -12.32 2.86 -2.53
N THR A 200 -13.05 2.02 -3.25
CA THR A 200 -13.85 2.46 -4.40
C THR A 200 -15.10 3.22 -3.95
N SER A 201 -15.63 4.09 -4.81
CA SER A 201 -16.83 4.90 -4.51
C SER A 201 -18.11 4.12 -4.27
N ASP A 202 -18.17 2.88 -4.73
CA ASP A 202 -19.27 1.93 -4.51
C ASP A 202 -19.01 0.97 -3.34
N ASP A 203 -17.93 1.17 -2.58
CA ASP A 203 -17.48 0.33 -1.48
C ASP A 203 -17.23 -1.16 -1.86
N SER A 204 -17.07 -1.47 -3.15
CA SER A 204 -16.86 -2.84 -3.62
C SER A 204 -15.43 -3.34 -3.39
N TRP A 205 -14.44 -2.44 -3.32
CA TRP A 205 -13.04 -2.79 -3.07
C TRP A 205 -12.42 -1.96 -1.97
N ALA A 206 -11.54 -2.59 -1.18
CA ALA A 206 -10.65 -1.91 -0.25
C ALA A 206 -9.22 -2.42 -0.40
N CYS A 207 -8.24 -1.52 -0.31
CA CYS A 207 -6.82 -1.85 -0.41
C CYS A 207 -6.04 -1.29 0.77
N ILE A 208 -5.11 -2.07 1.30
CA ILE A 208 -4.05 -1.56 2.19
C ILE A 208 -2.77 -1.41 1.37
N ALA A 209 -2.13 -0.24 1.48
CA ALA A 209 -1.07 0.18 0.58
C ALA A 209 0.21 0.61 1.31
N ASP A 210 1.30 0.64 0.55
CA ASP A 210 2.63 1.04 1.01
C ASP A 210 2.85 2.56 0.89
N MET A 211 2.22 3.22 -0.10
CA MET A 211 2.66 4.53 -0.61
C MET A 211 1.70 5.68 -0.29
N ASN A 212 2.24 6.83 0.09
CA ASN A 212 1.51 8.10 0.11
C ASN A 212 1.39 8.66 -1.31
N ARG A 213 0.43 9.56 -1.55
CA ARG A 213 0.31 10.32 -2.81
C ARG A 213 1.18 11.59 -2.77
N GLU A 214 2.49 11.42 -2.98
CA GLU A 214 3.50 12.50 -3.00
C GLU A 214 4.41 12.35 -4.23
N GLU A 215 4.85 13.46 -4.82
CA GLU A 215 5.74 13.47 -6.01
C GLU A 215 7.00 12.61 -5.80
N SER A 216 7.59 12.69 -4.61
CA SER A 216 8.79 11.92 -4.24
C SER A 216 8.58 10.39 -4.31
N GLN A 217 7.34 9.93 -4.21
CA GLN A 217 6.96 8.52 -4.22
C GLN A 217 6.73 7.99 -5.64
N MET A 218 6.57 8.85 -6.66
CA MET A 218 6.38 8.42 -8.05
C MET A 218 7.58 7.61 -8.58
N THR A 219 8.79 7.89 -8.11
CA THR A 219 10.03 7.18 -8.47
C THR A 219 10.47 6.13 -7.45
N ARG A 220 9.65 5.87 -6.42
CA ARG A 220 9.88 4.79 -5.44
C ARG A 220 9.05 3.56 -5.77
N ALA A 221 9.53 2.41 -5.31
CA ALA A 221 8.80 1.16 -5.40
C ALA A 221 7.82 1.00 -4.22
N GLY A 222 6.77 0.23 -4.40
CA GLY A 222 5.73 -0.01 -3.40
C GLY A 222 4.49 -0.64 -4.04
N GLY A 223 3.55 -1.09 -3.21
CA GLY A 223 2.37 -1.79 -3.68
C GLY A 223 1.15 -1.65 -2.78
N ALA A 224 0.14 -2.46 -3.09
CA ALA A 224 -1.08 -2.60 -2.32
C ALA A 224 -1.61 -4.03 -2.38
N ILE A 225 -2.32 -4.44 -1.33
CA ILE A 225 -3.10 -5.68 -1.29
C ILE A 225 -4.57 -5.28 -1.16
N CYS A 226 -5.37 -5.65 -2.15
CA CYS A 226 -6.77 -5.30 -2.27
C CYS A 226 -7.68 -6.51 -2.10
N THR A 227 -8.87 -6.30 -1.56
CA THR A 227 -9.95 -7.28 -1.45
C THR A 227 -11.24 -6.68 -2.02
N ASP A 228 -12.05 -7.53 -2.62
CA ASP A 228 -13.42 -7.28 -3.09
C ASP A 228 -14.49 -7.60 -2.03
N ASP A 229 -14.06 -7.81 -0.77
CA ASP A 229 -14.99 -8.03 0.33
C ASP A 229 -15.74 -6.72 0.65
N SER A 230 -17.00 -6.66 0.20
CA SER A 230 -17.86 -5.49 0.39
C SER A 230 -18.07 -5.09 1.85
N ALA A 231 -17.92 -6.00 2.82
CA ALA A 231 -18.00 -5.64 4.24
C ALA A 231 -16.77 -4.82 4.65
N VAL A 232 -15.59 -5.18 4.13
CA VAL A 232 -14.35 -4.41 4.32
C VAL A 232 -14.46 -3.08 3.59
N GLY A 233 -14.87 -3.07 2.32
CA GLY A 233 -15.06 -1.85 1.55
C GLY A 233 -15.98 -0.84 2.26
N LYS A 234 -17.18 -1.28 2.69
CA LYS A 234 -18.12 -0.44 3.44
C LYS A 234 -17.55 0.05 4.76
N ALA A 235 -16.78 -0.77 5.46
CA ALA A 235 -16.17 -0.37 6.73
C ALA A 235 -15.17 0.78 6.52
N PHE A 236 -14.35 0.73 5.47
CA PHE A 236 -13.40 1.78 5.12
C PHE A 236 -14.09 3.02 4.51
N GLY A 237 -15.07 2.84 3.63
CA GLY A 237 -15.87 3.92 3.05
C GLY A 237 -16.58 4.74 4.14
N ALA A 238 -17.14 4.06 5.16
CA ALA A 238 -17.79 4.72 6.30
C ALA A 238 -16.84 5.55 7.18
N LEU A 239 -15.52 5.39 7.06
CA LEU A 239 -14.55 6.24 7.77
C LEU A 239 -14.40 7.61 7.12
N ILE A 240 -14.73 7.77 5.84
CA ILE A 240 -14.44 8.99 5.09
C ILE A 240 -15.38 10.12 5.58
N SER A 241 -14.79 11.13 6.23
CA SER A 241 -15.50 12.33 6.70
C SER A 241 -15.31 13.49 5.74
N LYS A 242 -14.11 13.63 5.16
CA LYS A 242 -13.75 14.70 4.22
C LYS A 242 -12.71 14.22 3.22
N PHE A 243 -12.84 14.66 1.97
CA PHE A 243 -11.85 14.47 0.91
C PHE A 243 -11.69 15.77 0.09
N ASP A 244 -10.57 15.88 -0.64
CA ASP A 244 -10.35 16.95 -1.59
C ASP A 244 -11.11 16.67 -2.88
N GLU A 245 -12.12 17.50 -3.16
CA GLU A 245 -12.70 17.57 -4.49
C GLU A 245 -11.68 18.12 -5.49
N CYS A 246 -11.83 17.74 -6.75
CA CYS A 246 -11.07 18.40 -7.81
C CYS A 246 -11.54 19.84 -7.97
N LYS A 247 -10.59 20.76 -8.04
CA LYS A 247 -10.90 22.16 -8.34
C LYS A 247 -11.61 22.20 -9.69
N ARG A 248 -12.89 22.60 -9.71
CA ARG A 248 -13.55 22.98 -10.96
C ARG A 248 -12.70 24.08 -11.58
N SER A 249 -12.30 23.91 -12.84
CA SER A 249 -11.80 25.04 -13.60
C SER A 249 -12.91 26.10 -13.53
N HIS A 250 -12.61 27.26 -12.94
CA HIS A 250 -13.47 28.41 -13.12
C HIS A 250 -13.38 28.76 -14.59
N SER A 251 -14.29 28.23 -15.41
CA SER A 251 -14.56 28.82 -16.71
C SER A 251 -15.13 30.21 -16.45
N THR A 252 -14.27 31.22 -16.46
CA THR A 252 -14.65 32.63 -16.60
C THR A 252 -15.20 32.82 -18.02
N ALA A 253 -16.36 32.23 -18.27
CA ALA A 253 -17.13 32.38 -19.49
C ALA A 253 -18.55 32.80 -19.11
N HIS A 254 -18.67 33.97 -18.48
CA HIS A 254 -19.86 34.83 -18.52
C HIS A 254 -19.54 36.17 -17.85
N GLN A 255 -18.79 37.01 -18.56
CA GLN A 255 -18.87 38.47 -18.42
C GLN A 255 -18.40 39.11 -19.74
N ARG A 256 -19.19 38.85 -20.79
CA ARG A 256 -19.33 39.74 -21.94
C ARG A 256 -20.75 39.55 -22.45
N GLU A 257 -21.63 40.40 -21.94
CA GLU A 257 -22.86 40.93 -22.57
C GLU A 257 -23.69 41.60 -21.47
N LEU A 258 -23.41 42.89 -21.25
CA LEU A 258 -24.32 44.02 -21.34
C LEU A 258 -23.52 45.31 -21.11
#